data_AF-A0A7X5JKQ2-F1
#
_entry.id   AF-A0A7X5JKQ2-F1
#
_cell.length_a   1.000
_cell.length_b   1.000
_cell.length_c   1.000
_cell.angle_alpha   90.00
_cell.angle_beta   90.00
_cell.angle_gamma   90.00
#
_symmetry.space_group_name_H-M   'P 1'
#
loop_
_entity.id
_entity.type
_entity.pdbx_description
1 polymer ?
#
loop_
_entity_poly.entity_id
_entity_poly.type
_entity_poly.pdbx_seq_one_letter_code
_entity_poly.pdbx_strand_id
1 'polypeptide(L)'
;MIKELKFTHIKPNQIHCIRSFDAKTRAVARIWGMAKIFHEVVGIEPNYIIEVNAKRFDKLSDRDKVKTLIHELMHIPKTFSGALLSHRGRYYEISDREVEKILKNIF
;
A
#
# COMPACT_ATOMS: atom_id res chain seq x y z
N MET A 1 6.15 -3.61 -11.27
CA MET A 1 5.17 -3.78 -10.17
C MET A 1 3.85 -3.03 -10.37
N ILE A 2 3.69 -1.72 -10.05
CA ILE A 2 2.34 -1.08 -10.09
C ILE A 2 1.65 -1.16 -11.47
N LYS A 3 2.42 -1.01 -12.56
CA LYS A 3 1.90 -1.12 -13.93
C LYS A 3 1.40 -2.53 -14.28
N GLU A 4 1.95 -3.56 -13.66
CA GLU A 4 1.55 -4.97 -13.87
C GLU A 4 0.29 -5.33 -13.07
N LEU A 5 0.03 -4.63 -11.96
CA LEU A 5 -1.04 -4.94 -11.00
C LEU A 5 -2.46 -4.54 -11.46
N LYS A 6 -2.61 -3.88 -12.62
CA LYS A 6 -3.89 -3.32 -13.12
C LYS A 6 -4.61 -2.37 -12.14
N PHE A 7 -3.88 -1.80 -11.18
CA PHE A 7 -4.40 -0.77 -10.27
C PHE A 7 -4.47 0.59 -10.98
N THR A 8 -5.44 0.72 -11.89
CA THR A 8 -5.62 1.91 -12.75
C THR A 8 -5.94 3.19 -11.97
N HIS A 9 -6.44 3.06 -10.74
CA HIS A 9 -6.73 4.19 -9.85
C HIS A 9 -5.51 4.72 -9.10
N ILE A 10 -4.40 3.97 -9.06
CA ILE A 10 -3.19 4.39 -8.36
C ILE A 10 -2.35 5.26 -9.26
N LYS A 11 -2.04 6.47 -8.78
CA LYS A 11 -1.16 7.43 -9.45
C LYS A 11 0.28 7.24 -8.95
N PRO A 12 1.21 6.62 -9.71
CA PRO A 12 2.53 6.24 -9.19
C PRO A 12 3.37 7.41 -8.67
N ASN A 13 3.21 8.60 -9.26
CA ASN A 13 3.92 9.82 -8.85
C ASN A 13 3.50 10.33 -7.45
N GLN A 14 2.40 9.80 -6.89
CA GLN A 14 1.87 10.15 -5.58
C GLN A 14 2.03 9.02 -4.56
N ILE A 15 2.78 7.98 -4.91
CA ILE A 15 3.16 6.88 -4.03
C ILE A 15 4.64 7.02 -3.68
N HIS A 16 4.92 7.18 -2.40
CA HIS A 16 6.27 7.32 -1.87
C HIS A 16 6.63 6.07 -1.09
N CYS A 17 7.91 5.69 -1.13
CA CYS A 17 8.41 4.54 -0.37
C CYS A 17 9.49 5.01 0.58
N ILE A 18 9.36 4.65 1.86
CA ILE A 18 10.37 4.88 2.87
C ILE A 18 10.77 3.56 3.52
N ARG A 19 12.03 3.50 3.97
CA ARG A 19 12.58 2.36 4.69
C ARG A 19 12.97 2.80 6.10
N SER A 20 12.32 2.22 7.10
CA SER A 20 12.58 2.52 8.51
C SER A 20 13.50 1.47 9.11
N PHE A 21 14.59 1.92 9.74
CA PHE A 21 15.56 1.04 10.39
C PHE A 21 15.28 0.83 11.89
N ASP A 22 14.67 1.82 12.55
CA ASP A 22 14.42 1.81 13.99
C ASP A 22 12.94 1.76 14.39
N ALA A 23 12.08 1.33 13.45
CA ALA A 23 10.66 1.18 13.72
C ALA A 23 10.39 0.09 14.78
N LYS A 24 9.86 0.52 15.94
CA LYS A 24 9.44 -0.34 17.06
C LYS A 24 8.05 -0.96 16.80
N THR A 25 7.87 -1.58 15.64
CA THR A 25 6.61 -2.23 15.24
C THR A 25 6.80 -3.71 14.93
N ARG A 26 5.72 -4.48 15.11
CA ARG A 26 5.63 -5.88 14.65
C ARG A 26 5.27 -5.98 13.17
N ALA A 27 4.68 -4.93 12.60
CA ALA A 27 4.33 -4.90 11.18
C ALA A 27 5.58 -4.95 10.30
N VAL A 28 5.51 -5.69 9.19
CA VAL A 28 6.58 -5.76 8.18
C VAL A 28 6.58 -4.48 7.35
N ALA A 29 5.40 -4.04 6.92
CA ALA A 29 5.18 -2.78 6.23
C ALA A 29 3.91 -2.10 6.77
N ARG A 30 3.75 -0.83 6.43
CA ARG A 30 2.56 -0.02 6.68
C ARG A 30 2.32 0.89 5.49
N ILE A 31 1.08 1.31 5.35
CA ILE A 31 0.70 2.39 4.45
C ILE A 31 0.10 3.55 5.21
N TRP A 32 0.45 4.74 4.75
CA TRP A 32 -0.03 6.02 5.25
C TRP A 32 -0.75 6.74 4.13
N GLY A 33 -1.95 7.24 4.41
CA GLY A 33 -2.71 8.10 3.51
C GLY A 33 -2.66 9.54 3.98
N MET A 34 -2.49 10.49 3.05
CA MET A 34 -2.54 11.92 3.36
C MET A 34 -3.93 12.30 3.84
N ALA A 35 -4.02 12.99 4.98
CA ALA A 35 -5.31 13.46 5.49
C ALA A 35 -6.00 14.39 4.48
N LYS A 36 -7.31 14.16 4.27
CA LYS A 36 -8.12 14.83 3.24
C LYS A 36 -8.09 16.36 3.35
N ILE A 37 -7.94 16.90 4.56
CA ILE A 37 -7.88 18.35 4.81
C ILE A 37 -6.74 19.04 4.06
N PHE A 38 -5.59 18.39 3.85
CA PHE A 38 -4.49 18.99 3.09
C PHE A 38 -4.84 19.19 1.62
N HIS A 39 -5.69 18.30 1.08
CA HIS A 39 -6.22 18.48 -0.25
C HIS A 39 -7.27 19.58 -0.30
N GLU A 40 -8.26 19.52 0.61
CA GLU A 40 -9.40 20.45 0.60
C GLU A 40 -9.01 21.90 0.91
N VAL A 41 -8.02 22.11 1.77
CA VAL A 41 -7.62 23.46 2.25
C VAL A 41 -6.40 24.00 1.51
N VAL A 42 -5.39 23.16 1.27
CA VAL A 42 -4.08 23.59 0.71
C VAL A 42 -3.96 23.27 -0.78
N GLY A 43 -4.88 22.47 -1.34
CA GLY A 43 -4.84 22.09 -2.76
C GLY A 43 -3.76 21.06 -3.09
N ILE A 44 -3.18 20.41 -2.09
CA ILE A 44 -2.17 19.36 -2.31
C ILE A 44 -2.90 18.11 -2.79
N GLU A 45 -2.50 17.56 -3.93
CA GLU A 45 -3.07 16.30 -4.41
C GLU A 45 -2.82 15.15 -3.42
N PRO A 46 -3.75 14.20 -3.26
CA PRO A 46 -3.57 13.09 -2.32
C PRO A 46 -2.27 12.31 -2.54
N ASN A 47 -1.53 12.07 -1.46
CA ASN A 47 -0.30 11.29 -1.49
C ASN A 47 -0.40 10.10 -0.52
N TYR A 48 0.34 9.04 -0.81
CA TYR A 48 0.45 7.85 0.03
C TYR A 48 1.92 7.50 0.27
N ILE A 49 2.21 6.98 1.45
CA ILE A 49 3.56 6.53 1.82
C ILE A 49 3.49 5.07 2.21
N ILE A 50 4.27 4.23 1.55
CA ILE A 50 4.54 2.85 1.98
C ILE A 50 5.82 2.89 2.81
N GLU A 51 5.72 2.46 4.06
CA GLU A 51 6.84 2.33 4.98
C GLU A 51 7.16 0.85 5.18
N VAL A 52 8.39 0.44 4.87
CA VAL A 52 8.88 -0.91 5.17
C VAL A 52 9.81 -0.90 6.38
N ASN A 53 9.65 -1.86 7.28
CA ASN A 53 10.55 -2.07 8.41
C ASN A 53 11.74 -2.93 7.96
N ALA A 54 12.92 -2.32 7.80
CA ALA A 54 14.11 -2.98 7.27
C ALA A 54 14.45 -4.29 8.01
N LYS A 55 14.38 -4.29 9.35
CA LYS A 55 14.71 -5.45 10.20
C LYS A 55 13.85 -6.69 9.93
N ARG A 56 12.67 -6.51 9.34
CA ARG A 56 11.70 -7.57 9.03
C ARG A 56 11.59 -7.80 7.52
N PHE A 57 11.40 -6.73 6.76
CA PHE A 57 11.18 -6.76 5.31
C PHE A 57 12.38 -7.34 4.55
N ASP A 58 13.61 -7.02 4.97
CA ASP A 58 14.80 -7.48 4.25
C ASP A 58 15.05 -8.99 4.40
N LYS A 59 14.45 -9.62 5.43
CA LYS A 59 14.51 -11.06 5.68
C LYS A 59 13.50 -11.87 4.85
N LEU A 60 12.57 -11.20 4.17
CA LEU A 60 11.57 -11.85 3.34
C LEU A 60 12.16 -12.32 2.01
N SER A 61 11.58 -13.39 1.46
CA SER A 61 11.83 -13.78 0.07
C SER A 61 11.34 -12.67 -0.88
N ASP A 62 11.86 -12.60 -2.10
CA ASP A 62 11.42 -11.57 -3.06
C ASP A 62 9.93 -11.68 -3.37
N ARG A 63 9.38 -12.90 -3.42
CA ARG A 63 7.95 -13.14 -3.55
C ARG A 63 7.17 -12.54 -2.37
N ASP A 64 7.63 -12.76 -1.14
CA ASP A 64 6.96 -12.25 0.06
C ASP A 64 7.10 -10.73 0.22
N LYS A 65 8.20 -10.15 -0.26
CA LYS A 65 8.35 -8.69 -0.38
C LYS A 65 7.29 -8.12 -1.32
N VAL A 66 7.13 -8.70 -2.52
CA VAL A 66 6.10 -8.28 -3.47
C VAL A 66 4.69 -8.46 -2.87
N LYS A 67 4.43 -9.61 -2.23
CA LYS A 67 3.16 -9.89 -1.52
C LYS A 67 2.84 -8.82 -0.49
N THR A 68 3.82 -8.47 0.34
CA THR A 68 3.70 -7.43 1.37
C THR A 68 3.35 -6.08 0.76
N LEU A 69 4.04 -5.67 -0.31
CA LEU A 69 3.78 -4.38 -0.97
C LEU A 69 2.40 -4.34 -1.65
N ILE A 70 1.95 -5.45 -2.24
CA ILE A 70 0.59 -5.53 -2.81
C ILE A 70 -0.45 -5.37 -1.71
N HIS A 71 -0.27 -6.04 -0.56
CA HIS A 71 -1.16 -5.90 0.59
C HIS A 71 -1.30 -4.44 1.03
N GLU A 72 -0.18 -3.72 1.16
CA GLU A 72 -0.20 -2.30 1.49
C GLU A 72 -0.91 -1.46 0.41
N LEU A 73 -0.64 -1.71 -0.88
CA LEU A 73 -1.30 -0.98 -1.98
C LEU A 73 -2.81 -1.23 -2.04
N MET A 74 -3.29 -2.40 -1.63
CA MET A 74 -4.73 -2.74 -1.62
C MET A 74 -5.52 -1.88 -0.63
N HIS A 75 -4.87 -1.26 0.36
CA HIS A 75 -5.52 -0.31 1.26
C HIS A 75 -5.85 1.03 0.58
N ILE A 76 -5.34 1.31 -0.63
CA ILE A 76 -5.64 2.53 -1.36
C ILE A 76 -7.02 2.42 -2.03
N PRO A 77 -7.99 3.29 -1.67
CA PRO A 77 -9.31 3.28 -2.27
C PRO A 77 -9.27 3.67 -3.75
N LYS A 78 -10.25 3.19 -4.53
CA LYS A 78 -10.43 3.56 -5.95
C LYS A 78 -10.60 5.07 -6.19
N THR A 79 -11.07 5.81 -5.19
CA THR A 79 -11.19 7.27 -5.23
C THR A 79 -9.85 8.00 -5.12
N PHE A 80 -8.79 7.31 -4.68
CA PHE A 80 -7.46 7.89 -4.46
C PHE A 80 -7.48 9.16 -3.59
N SER A 81 -8.37 9.22 -2.59
CA SER A 81 -8.71 10.44 -1.86
C SER A 81 -7.80 10.77 -0.67
N GLY A 82 -6.71 10.02 -0.47
CA GLY A 82 -5.86 10.09 0.73
C GLY A 82 -6.37 9.25 1.90
N ALA A 83 -7.59 8.72 1.82
CA ALA A 83 -8.13 7.78 2.81
C ALA A 83 -7.50 6.38 2.66
N LEU A 84 -7.61 5.57 3.72
CA LEU A 84 -7.20 4.17 3.73
C LEU A 84 -8.42 3.27 3.98
N LEU A 85 -8.49 2.17 3.24
CA LEU A 85 -9.47 1.11 3.44
C LEU A 85 -9.07 0.24 4.65
N SER A 86 -10.05 -0.25 5.41
CA SER A 86 -9.83 -1.27 6.45
C SER A 86 -9.60 -2.65 5.84
N HIS A 87 -9.16 -3.65 6.62
CA HIS A 87 -9.03 -5.03 6.07
C HIS A 87 -10.35 -5.62 5.59
N ARG A 88 -11.48 -5.16 6.13
CA ARG A 88 -12.82 -5.60 5.70
C ARG A 88 -13.71 -4.40 5.45
N GLY A 89 -14.42 -4.44 4.34
CA GLY A 89 -15.50 -3.53 4.01
C GLY A 89 -16.68 -4.29 3.41
N ARG A 90 -17.76 -3.58 3.11
CA ARG A 90 -19.00 -4.19 2.60
C ARG A 90 -18.82 -4.93 1.27
N TYR A 91 -17.86 -4.49 0.45
CA TYR A 91 -17.65 -4.98 -0.93
C TYR A 91 -16.23 -5.46 -1.21
N TYR A 92 -15.37 -5.50 -0.20
CA TYR A 92 -13.97 -5.85 -0.37
C TYR A 92 -13.39 -6.43 0.93
N GLU A 93 -12.39 -7.29 0.77
CA GLU A 93 -11.55 -7.81 1.85
C GLU A 93 -10.10 -7.72 1.41
N ILE A 94 -9.23 -7.24 2.29
CA ILE A 94 -7.78 -7.19 2.10
C ILE A 94 -7.21 -8.33 2.94
N SER A 95 -6.97 -9.45 2.27
CA SER A 95 -6.45 -10.67 2.89
C SER A 95 -5.39 -11.30 2.01
N ASP A 96 -4.58 -12.17 2.62
CA ASP A 96 -3.60 -12.99 1.92
C ASP A 96 -4.19 -13.70 0.70
N ARG A 97 -5.44 -14.19 0.79
CA ARG A 97 -6.11 -14.87 -0.32
C ARG A 97 -6.30 -13.94 -1.53
N GLU A 98 -6.70 -12.70 -1.31
CA GLU A 98 -6.87 -11.73 -2.39
C GLU A 98 -5.52 -11.28 -2.96
N VAL A 99 -4.50 -11.12 -2.12
CA VAL A 99 -3.14 -10.82 -2.58
C VAL A 99 -2.61 -11.95 -3.47
N GLU A 100 -2.82 -13.21 -3.08
CA GLU A 100 -2.40 -14.38 -3.87
C GLU A 100 -3.10 -14.47 -5.22
N LYS A 101 -4.38 -14.08 -5.31
CA LYS A 101 -5.09 -13.97 -6.60
C LYS A 101 -4.45 -12.93 -7.52
N ILE A 102 -4.02 -11.79 -6.95
CA ILE A 102 -3.36 -10.73 -7.71
C ILE A 102 -1.97 -11.18 -8.17
N LEU A 103 -1.19 -11.81 -7.28
CA LEU A 103 0.15 -12.33 -7.58
C LEU A 103 0.16 -13.32 -8.74
N LYS A 104 -0.83 -14.21 -8.83
CA LYS A 104 -1.00 -15.17 -9.94
C LYS A 104 -1.20 -14.53 -11.31
N ASN A 105 -1.53 -13.24 -11.37
CA ASN A 105 -1.68 -12.53 -12.64
C ASN A 105 -0.40 -11.80 -13.06
N ILE A 106 0.66 -11.83 -12.24
CA ILE A 106 1.94 -11.15 -12.48
C ILE A 106 3.03 -12.16 -12.88
N PHE A 107 2.98 -13.37 -12.32
CA PHE A 107 3.87 -14.50 -12.61
C PHE A 107 3.10 -15.59 -13.36
#